data_AF-A0A0J6LG61-F1
#
_entry.id   AF-A0A0J6LG61-F1
#
_cell.length_a   1.000
_cell.length_b   1.000
_cell.length_c   1.000
_cell.angle_alpha   90.00
_cell.angle_beta   90.00
_cell.angle_gamma   90.00
#
_symmetry.space_group_name_H-M   'P 1'
#
loop_
_entity.id
_entity.type
_entity.pdbx_description
1 polymer ?
#
loop_
_entity_poly.entity_id
_entity_poly.type
_entity_poly.pdbx_seq_one_letter_code
_entity_poly.pdbx_strand_id
1 'polypeptide(L)'
;MLGGIYAAWRGKAFGNQVADFIGMHRSLYHGAMEEGGCNMHMLMLSHLKSEGHAVEAVAQDSCKFLIAGLRIIENKFGQQAHIDHARACVMSLMDSSQS
;
A
#
# COMPACT_ATOMS: atom_id res chain seq x y z
N MET A 1 20.87 -7.42 -13.46
CA MET A 1 20.30 -7.87 -12.17
C MET A 1 20.36 -6.81 -11.07
N LEU A 2 21.47 -6.09 -10.86
CA LEU A 2 21.60 -5.09 -9.79
C LEU A 2 20.57 -3.93 -9.85
N GLY A 3 20.23 -3.45 -11.05
CA GLY A 3 19.27 -2.34 -11.20
C GLY A 3 17.86 -2.65 -10.72
N GLY A 4 17.37 -3.89 -10.91
CA GLY A 4 16.04 -4.31 -10.44
C GLY A 4 15.95 -4.40 -8.92
N ILE A 5 17.01 -4.90 -8.26
CA ILE A 5 17.09 -4.98 -6.80
C ILE A 5 17.11 -3.57 -6.20
N TYR A 6 17.89 -2.65 -6.78
CA TYR A 6 17.94 -1.27 -6.34
C TYR A 6 16.59 -0.56 -6.50
N ALA A 7 15.90 -0.78 -7.63
CA ALA A 7 14.55 -0.25 -7.84
C ALA A 7 13.57 -0.80 -6.78
N ALA A 8 13.55 -2.11 -6.53
CA ALA A 8 12.68 -2.70 -5.52
C ALA A 8 12.96 -2.14 -4.12
N TRP A 9 14.22 -1.89 -3.76
CA TRP A 9 14.58 -1.26 -2.49
C TRP A 9 14.06 0.17 -2.36
N ARG A 10 14.22 1.00 -3.40
CA ARG A 10 13.64 2.36 -3.42
C ARG A 10 12.12 2.34 -3.34
N GLY A 11 11.49 1.41 -4.06
CA GLY A 11 10.05 1.18 -4.02
C GLY A 11 9.55 0.81 -2.64
N LYS A 12 10.25 -0.10 -1.94
CA LYS A 12 9.96 -0.44 -0.55
C LYS A 12 10.05 0.77 0.38
N ALA A 13 11.11 1.58 0.24
CA ALA A 13 11.27 2.79 1.04
C ALA A 13 10.14 3.80 0.82
N PHE A 14 9.71 3.99 -0.44
CA PHE A 14 8.59 4.87 -0.75
C PHE A 14 7.24 4.29 -0.31
N GLY A 15 7.02 3.00 -0.50
CA GLY A 15 5.83 2.29 0.00
C GLY A 15 5.68 2.36 1.52
N ASN A 16 6.80 2.34 2.26
CA ASN A 16 6.77 2.58 3.71
C ASN A 16 6.24 3.99 4.04
N GLN A 17 6.63 5.02 3.28
CA GLN A 17 6.12 6.39 3.48
C GLN A 17 4.62 6.46 3.19
N VAL A 18 4.16 5.77 2.15
CA VAL A 18 2.73 5.66 1.82
C VAL A 18 1.96 4.96 2.93
N ALA A 19 2.48 3.84 3.45
CA ALA A 19 1.87 3.13 4.57
C ALA A 19 1.79 3.99 5.84
N ASP A 20 2.87 4.72 6.15
CA ASP A 20 2.94 5.63 7.28
C ASP A 20 1.92 6.79 7.13
N PHE A 21 1.75 7.32 5.90
CA PHE A 21 0.76 8.35 5.59
C PHE A 21 -0.69 7.84 5.78
N ILE A 22 -0.98 6.62 5.33
CA ILE A 22 -2.30 5.98 5.52
C ILE A 22 -2.55 5.70 7.01
N GLY A 23 -1.50 5.50 7.81
CA GLY A 23 -1.61 5.07 9.20
C GLY A 23 -1.71 3.55 9.36
N MET A 24 -1.18 2.78 8.40
CA MET A 24 -1.22 1.32 8.46
C MET A 24 0.18 0.69 8.59
N HIS A 25 0.24 -0.53 9.13
CA HIS A 25 1.52 -1.23 9.28
C HIS A 25 2.18 -1.51 7.92
N ARG A 26 3.46 -1.16 7.77
CA ARG A 26 4.22 -1.23 6.50
C ARG A 26 4.21 -2.60 5.83
N SER A 27 4.42 -3.67 6.59
CA SER A 27 4.39 -5.04 6.02
C SER A 27 2.98 -5.43 5.58
N LEU A 28 1.95 -4.95 6.29
CA LEU A 28 0.56 -5.20 5.94
C LEU A 28 0.19 -4.43 4.67
N TYR A 29 0.68 -3.20 4.49
CA TYR A 29 0.52 -2.44 3.26
C TYR A 29 1.08 -3.20 2.06
N HIS A 30 2.32 -3.66 2.15
CA HIS A 30 2.93 -4.38 1.05
C HIS A 30 2.25 -5.72 0.77
N GLY A 31 1.87 -6.46 1.80
CA GLY A 31 1.12 -7.70 1.65
C GLY A 31 -0.26 -7.46 1.03
N ALA A 32 -0.99 -6.44 1.50
CA ALA A 32 -2.31 -6.11 0.97
C ALA A 32 -2.24 -5.61 -0.48
N MET A 33 -1.22 -4.86 -0.86
CA MET A 33 -1.00 -4.46 -2.26
C MET A 33 -0.83 -5.68 -3.16
N GLU A 34 -0.01 -6.64 -2.76
CA GLU A 34 0.26 -7.86 -3.52
C GLU A 34 -0.97 -8.77 -3.60
N GLU A 35 -1.59 -9.08 -2.47
CA GLU A 35 -2.82 -9.89 -2.38
C GLU A 35 -4.00 -9.22 -3.10
N GLY A 36 -4.04 -7.89 -3.12
CA GLY A 36 -5.03 -7.09 -3.84
C GLY A 36 -4.81 -7.03 -5.35
N GLY A 37 -3.79 -7.71 -5.88
CA GLY A 37 -3.52 -7.82 -7.32
C GLY A 37 -2.52 -6.80 -7.88
N CYS A 38 -1.90 -5.97 -7.04
CA CYS A 38 -0.80 -5.09 -7.44
C CYS A 38 0.54 -5.87 -7.46
N ASN A 39 0.63 -6.84 -8.36
CA ASN A 39 1.87 -7.59 -8.57
C ASN A 39 3.02 -6.64 -8.94
N MET A 40 4.21 -6.89 -8.39
CA MET A 40 5.39 -6.05 -8.61
C MET A 40 5.24 -4.58 -8.16
N HIS A 41 4.36 -4.29 -7.18
CA HIS A 41 4.15 -2.95 -6.61
C HIS A 41 5.44 -2.26 -6.21
N MET A 42 6.48 -2.99 -5.77
CA MET A 42 7.78 -2.39 -5.45
C MET A 42 8.40 -1.65 -6.66
N LEU A 43 8.33 -2.21 -7.86
CA LEU A 43 8.86 -1.53 -9.05
C LEU A 43 7.98 -0.35 -9.46
N MET A 44 6.64 -0.52 -9.39
CA MET A 44 5.67 0.55 -9.63
C MET A 44 5.93 1.74 -8.68
N LEU A 45 6.06 1.49 -7.38
CA LEU A 45 6.33 2.52 -6.36
C LEU A 45 7.67 3.21 -6.61
N SER A 46 8.71 2.47 -6.99
CA SER A 46 9.99 3.09 -7.36
C SER A 46 9.85 4.02 -8.57
N HIS A 47 9.02 3.65 -9.55
CA HIS A 47 8.80 4.45 -10.74
C HIS A 47 7.99 5.71 -10.41
N LEU A 48 6.87 5.59 -9.68
CA LEU A 48 6.08 6.72 -9.22
C LEU A 48 6.91 7.71 -8.40
N LYS A 49 7.81 7.22 -7.54
CA LYS A 49 8.74 8.10 -6.81
C LYS A 49 9.69 8.84 -7.75
N SER A 50 10.18 8.18 -8.80
CA SER A 50 11.10 8.81 -9.76
C SER A 50 10.42 9.86 -10.65
N GLU A 51 9.12 9.72 -10.88
CA GLU A 51 8.30 10.70 -11.59
C GLU A 51 7.84 11.86 -10.68
N GLY A 52 8.12 11.80 -9.38
CA GLY A 52 7.82 12.87 -8.44
C GLY A 52 6.38 12.86 -7.90
N HIS A 53 5.65 11.74 -8.01
CA HIS A 53 4.32 11.64 -7.42
C HIS A 53 4.35 11.86 -5.90
N ALA A 54 3.37 12.61 -5.42
CA ALA A 54 3.20 12.88 -4.00
C ALA A 54 2.75 11.61 -3.24
N VAL A 55 3.15 11.49 -1.97
CA VAL A 55 2.78 10.35 -1.11
C VAL A 55 1.26 10.21 -1.01
N GLU A 56 0.54 11.33 -0.85
CA GLU A 56 -0.91 11.37 -0.74
C GLU A 56 -1.62 10.82 -1.99
N ALA A 57 -1.21 11.26 -3.18
CA ALA A 57 -1.79 10.77 -4.44
C ALA A 57 -1.60 9.25 -4.59
N VAL A 58 -0.40 8.76 -4.28
CA VAL A 58 -0.09 7.33 -4.34
C VAL A 58 -0.85 6.54 -3.27
N ALA A 59 -1.10 7.13 -2.11
CA ALA A 59 -1.92 6.53 -1.06
C ALA A 59 -3.37 6.33 -1.53
N GLN A 60 -3.97 7.37 -2.13
CA GLN A 60 -5.32 7.30 -2.70
C GLN A 60 -5.40 6.24 -3.80
N ASP A 61 -4.44 6.22 -4.73
CA ASP A 61 -4.39 5.22 -5.80
C ASP A 61 -4.21 3.79 -5.29
N SER A 62 -3.54 3.62 -4.15
CA SER A 62 -3.32 2.31 -3.52
C SER A 62 -4.61 1.71 -2.95
N CYS A 63 -5.60 2.52 -2.56
CA CYS A 63 -6.83 2.07 -1.88
C CYS A 63 -7.57 0.96 -2.63
N LYS A 64 -7.61 1.02 -3.97
CA LYS A 64 -8.26 0.01 -4.82
C LYS A 64 -7.68 -1.40 -4.64
N PHE A 65 -6.39 -1.51 -4.33
CA PHE A 65 -5.74 -2.78 -4.05
C PHE A 65 -5.85 -3.14 -2.56
N LEU A 66 -5.69 -2.16 -1.67
CA LEU A 66 -5.66 -2.39 -0.23
C LEU A 66 -6.95 -2.99 0.31
N ILE A 67 -8.12 -2.52 -0.13
CA ILE A 67 -9.41 -3.07 0.34
C ILE A 67 -9.56 -4.55 -0.04
N ALA A 68 -9.26 -4.90 -1.28
CA ALA A 68 -9.30 -6.28 -1.74
C ALA A 68 -8.27 -7.16 -1.01
N GLY A 69 -7.03 -6.66 -0.88
CA GLY A 69 -5.95 -7.37 -0.22
C GLY A 69 -6.18 -7.61 1.26
N LEU A 70 -6.65 -6.61 2.01
CA LEU A 70 -6.97 -6.76 3.43
C LEU A 70 -8.05 -7.83 3.66
N ARG A 71 -9.08 -7.88 2.80
CA ARG A 71 -10.10 -8.93 2.84
C ARG A 71 -9.52 -10.32 2.59
N ILE A 72 -8.61 -10.46 1.64
CA ILE A 72 -7.96 -11.75 1.35
C ILE A 72 -7.08 -12.19 2.53
N ILE A 73 -6.32 -11.27 3.12
CA ILE A 73 -5.47 -11.54 4.28
C ILE A 73 -6.34 -11.95 5.49
N GLU A 74 -7.43 -11.24 5.75
CA GLU A 74 -8.39 -11.59 6.80
C GLU A 74 -8.99 -12.98 6.60
N ASN A 75 -9.39 -13.33 5.37
CA ASN A 75 -9.91 -14.67 5.08
C ASN A 75 -8.87 -15.78 5.32
N LYS A 76 -7.58 -15.48 5.14
CA LYS A 76 -6.47 -16.44 5.33
C LYS A 76 -6.08 -16.61 6.80
N PHE A 77 -6.03 -15.53 7.56
CA PHE A 77 -5.44 -15.49 8.91
C PHE A 77 -6.45 -15.19 10.03
N GLY A 78 -7.72 -15.06 9.67
CA GLY A 78 -8.79 -14.61 10.56
C GLY A 78 -8.77 -13.10 10.80
N GLN A 79 -9.77 -12.64 11.55
CA GLN A 79 -9.88 -11.25 11.96
C GLN A 79 -8.80 -10.89 12.98
N GLN A 80 -8.09 -9.79 12.74
CA GLN A 80 -7.01 -9.30 13.60
C GLN A 80 -7.13 -7.79 13.77
N ALA A 81 -6.84 -7.28 14.98
CA ALA A 81 -7.01 -5.87 15.32
C ALA A 81 -6.24 -4.91 14.38
N HIS A 82 -5.07 -5.31 13.88
CA HIS A 82 -4.31 -4.48 12.95
C HIS A 82 -4.90 -4.46 11.52
N ILE A 83 -5.64 -5.50 11.12
CA ILE A 83 -6.37 -5.52 9.85
C ILE A 83 -7.57 -4.59 9.96
N ASP A 84 -8.29 -4.65 11.08
CA ASP A 84 -9.43 -3.77 11.34
C ASP A 84 -9.02 -2.30 11.37
N HIS A 85 -7.93 -1.99 12.08
CA HIS A 85 -7.35 -0.65 12.10
C HIS A 85 -6.94 -0.19 10.69
N ALA A 86 -6.21 -1.01 9.94
CA ALA A 86 -5.82 -0.67 8.58
C ALA A 86 -7.02 -0.42 7.66
N ARG A 87 -8.08 -1.22 7.78
CA ARG A 87 -9.32 -1.03 7.01
C ARG A 87 -9.96 0.31 7.34
N ALA A 88 -10.07 0.67 8.63
CA ALA A 88 -10.61 1.96 9.05
C ALA A 88 -9.80 3.14 8.49
N CYS A 89 -8.47 3.07 8.53
CA CYS A 89 -7.57 4.05 7.95
C CYS A 89 -7.78 4.23 6.44
N VAL A 90 -7.87 3.12 5.69
CA VAL A 90 -8.10 3.17 4.24
C VAL A 90 -9.48 3.77 3.91
N MET A 91 -10.53 3.39 4.65
CA MET A 91 -11.86 3.96 4.44
C MET A 91 -11.88 5.47 4.72
N SER A 92 -11.26 5.91 5.80
CA SER A 92 -11.15 7.34 6.13
C SER A 92 -10.43 8.15 5.04
N LEU A 93 -9.40 7.57 4.41
CA LEU A 93 -8.69 8.20 3.30
C LEU A 93 -9.57 8.32 2.05
N MET A 94 -10.38 7.29 1.76
CA MET A 94 -11.31 7.29 0.63
C MET A 94 -12.41 8.35 0.80
N ASP A 95 -12.95 8.49 2.01
CA ASP A 95 -13.99 9.48 2.31
C ASP A 95 -13.45 10.92 2.21
N SER A 96 -12.22 11.15 2.65
CA SER A 96 -11.54 12.46 2.56
C SER A 96 -11.28 12.90 1.11
N SER A 97 -11.34 11.99 0.15
CA SER A 97 -11.11 12.28 -1.28
C SER A 97 -12.39 12.67 -2.03
N GLN A 98 -13.57 12.61 -1.36
CA GLN A 98 -14.87 12.99 -1.93
C GLN A 98 -15.44 14.30 -1.35
N SER A 99 -14.64 15.05 -0.59
CA SER A 99 -15.00 16.37 -0.02
C SER A 99 -14.29 17.49 -0.78
#